data_AF-A0A2E4E041-F1
#
_entry.id   AF-A0A2E4E041-F1
#
_cell.length_a   1.000
_cell.length_b   1.000
_cell.length_c   1.000
_cell.angle_alpha   90.00
_cell.angle_beta   90.00
_cell.angle_gamma   90.00
#
_symmetry.space_group_name_H-M   'P 1'
#
loop_
_entity.id
_entity.type
_entity.pdbx_description
1 polymer ?
#
loop_
_entity_poly.entity_id
_entity_poly.type
_entity_poly.pdbx_seq_one_letter_code
_entity_poly.pdbx_strand_id
1 'polypeptide(L)'
;MAAIEKDWAPWDYSETTHCKIHISNPNVGYGGGHCYQQILEKNDQTAYVGMTDDGQYNMFVDDTITISGGNTKKAGCCVNIIGKNGDVTITAMNNGDILIKASNITVEADNNLVVSSRKNLTLSGKNSIYLDTPNLNTNALTGNLAPRGVTFGARTFAGTKVGQNVIANAFSGGGFG
;
A
#
# COMPACT_ATOMS: atom_id res chain seq x y z
N MET A 1 29.91 31.52 30.93
CA MET A 1 30.17 30.17 30.40
C MET A 1 30.39 29.26 31.60
N ALA A 2 29.36 28.54 32.04
CA ALA A 2 29.49 27.55 33.09
C ALA A 2 29.93 26.23 32.43
N ALA A 3 31.01 25.63 32.94
CA ALA A 3 31.45 24.31 32.53
C ALA A 3 30.41 23.29 33.02
N ILE A 4 29.86 22.49 32.11
CA ILE A 4 29.01 21.35 32.43
C ILE A 4 29.97 20.19 32.73
N GLU A 5 29.90 19.70 33.96
CA GLU A 5 30.62 18.53 34.44
C GLU A 5 30.19 17.32 33.58
N LYS A 6 31.17 16.64 32.97
CA LYS A 6 30.92 15.52 32.07
C LYS A 6 30.49 14.32 32.90
N ASP A 7 29.19 14.01 32.89
CA ASP A 7 28.70 12.73 33.39
C ASP A 7 29.44 11.59 32.68
N TRP A 8 29.88 10.61 33.46
CA TRP A 8 30.67 9.46 32.99
C TRP A 8 29.85 8.52 32.09
N ALA A 9 28.52 8.64 32.13
CA ALA A 9 27.60 8.05 31.18
C ALA A 9 27.11 9.15 30.22
N PRO A 10 27.09 8.91 28.89
CA PRO A 10 26.62 9.89 27.90
C PRO A 10 25.10 10.14 27.95
N TRP A 11 24.41 9.64 28.98
CA TRP A 11 22.95 9.65 29.10
C TRP A 11 22.45 10.99 29.61
N ASP A 12 21.63 11.66 28.82
CA ASP A 12 20.92 12.88 29.20
C ASP A 12 19.40 12.61 29.21
N TYR A 13 18.66 13.21 30.14
CA TYR A 13 17.23 12.96 30.30
C TYR A 13 16.46 14.18 30.83
N SER A 14 15.22 14.29 30.38
CA SER A 14 14.23 15.24 30.89
C SER A 14 12.90 14.52 31.07
N GLU A 15 12.42 14.45 32.30
CA GLU A 15 11.21 13.72 32.65
C GLU A 15 10.18 14.60 33.36
N THR A 16 8.92 14.38 33.01
CA THR A 16 7.73 14.91 33.68
C THR A 16 6.76 13.75 33.92
N THR A 17 5.67 13.99 34.66
CA THR A 17 4.68 12.94 34.97
C THR A 17 4.15 12.20 33.74
N HIS A 18 4.09 12.86 32.57
CA HIS A 18 3.46 12.31 31.36
C HIS A 18 4.36 12.27 30.13
N CYS A 19 5.59 12.78 30.24
CA CYS A 19 6.50 12.90 29.10
C CYS A 19 7.92 12.65 29.57
N LYS A 20 8.62 11.74 28.89
CA LYS A 20 10.01 11.37 29.14
C LYS A 20 10.78 11.54 27.84
N ILE A 21 11.88 12.29 27.87
CA ILE A 21 12.79 12.47 26.75
C ILE A 21 14.16 12.02 27.20
N HIS A 22 14.71 10.99 26.56
CA HIS A 22 16.05 10.48 26.87
C HIS A 22 16.95 10.53 25.63
N ILE A 23 18.22 10.82 25.84
CA ILE A 23 19.27 10.84 24.83
C ILE A 23 20.40 9.91 25.27
N SER A 24 20.87 9.03 24.38
CA SER A 24 21.95 8.07 24.65
C SER A 24 21.73 7.23 25.92
N ASN A 25 20.51 6.70 26.11
CA ASN A 25 20.17 5.88 27.27
C ASN A 25 20.58 4.41 27.00
N PRO A 26 21.57 3.85 27.74
CA PRO A 26 22.10 2.51 27.48
C PRO A 26 21.22 1.37 28.01
N ASN A 27 20.18 1.65 28.80
CA ASN A 27 19.52 0.66 29.65
C ASN A 27 18.14 0.19 29.19
N VAL A 28 17.65 0.63 28.03
CA VAL A 28 16.26 0.36 27.60
C VAL A 28 16.27 -0.15 26.15
N GLY A 29 15.74 -1.35 25.89
CA GLY A 29 15.33 -1.76 24.54
C GLY A 29 15.64 -3.21 24.09
N TYR A 30 14.79 -3.73 23.19
CA TYR A 30 14.93 -5.02 22.48
C TYR A 30 15.97 -4.99 21.33
N GLY A 31 16.96 -4.10 21.41
CA GLY A 31 18.00 -3.90 20.38
C GLY A 31 19.25 -3.18 20.88
N GLY A 32 19.44 -3.06 22.20
CA GLY A 32 20.49 -2.22 22.80
C GLY A 32 19.93 -0.92 23.37
N GLY A 33 20.79 0.08 23.56
CA GLY A 33 20.39 1.40 24.03
C GLY A 33 19.64 2.20 22.97
N HIS A 34 19.16 3.37 23.37
CA HIS A 34 18.53 4.34 22.49
C HIS A 34 19.41 5.58 22.31
N CYS A 35 19.67 5.95 21.06
CA CYS A 35 20.27 7.24 20.71
C CYS A 35 19.35 8.39 21.13
N TYR A 36 18.05 8.25 20.88
CA TYR A 36 17.02 9.22 21.24
C TYR A 36 15.69 8.51 21.43
N GLN A 37 14.92 8.92 22.43
CA GLN A 37 13.55 8.49 22.60
C GLN A 37 12.71 9.58 23.28
N GLN A 38 11.46 9.65 22.88
CA GLN A 38 10.41 10.41 23.52
C GLN A 38 9.21 9.49 23.77
N ILE A 39 8.81 9.42 25.03
CA ILE A 39 7.71 8.58 25.52
C ILE A 39 6.68 9.51 26.14
N LEU A 40 5.43 9.41 25.70
CA LEU A 40 4.30 10.11 26.31
C LEU A 40 3.29 9.09 26.84
N GLU A 41 2.87 9.27 28.08
CA GLU A 41 1.92 8.38 28.77
C GLU A 41 0.87 9.23 29.49
N LYS A 42 -0.38 9.11 29.04
CA LYS A 42 -1.52 9.77 29.69
C LYS A 42 -2.81 9.03 29.36
N ASN A 43 -3.70 8.91 30.37
CA ASN A 43 -5.02 8.27 30.22
C ASN A 43 -4.95 6.86 29.62
N ASP A 44 -4.00 6.03 30.08
CA ASP A 44 -3.79 4.66 29.58
C ASP A 44 -3.52 4.58 28.06
N GLN A 45 -2.94 5.63 27.50
CA GLN A 45 -2.49 5.70 26.12
C GLN A 45 -1.01 6.07 26.09
N THR A 46 -0.27 5.38 25.22
CA THR A 46 1.16 5.56 25.02
C THR A 46 1.44 6.03 23.60
N ALA A 47 2.34 7.00 23.48
CA ALA A 47 2.97 7.34 22.23
C ALA A 47 4.49 7.27 22.40
N TYR A 48 5.15 6.60 21.45
CA TYR A 48 6.58 6.42 21.39
C TYR A 48 7.11 6.94 20.06
N VAL A 49 8.20 7.70 20.14
CA VAL A 49 9.04 8.00 18.97
C VAL A 49 10.50 7.93 19.38
N GLY A 50 11.33 7.22 18.61
CA GLY A 50 12.72 7.03 19.00
C GLY A 50 13.58 6.38 17.94
N MET A 51 14.89 6.52 18.13
CA MET A 51 15.93 5.89 17.34
C MET A 51 16.78 4.99 18.24
N THR A 52 16.85 3.71 17.89
CA THR A 52 17.70 2.71 18.55
C THR A 52 19.15 2.83 18.07
N ASP A 53 20.11 2.30 18.83
CA ASP A 53 21.54 2.35 18.50
C ASP A 53 21.90 1.61 17.21
N ASP A 54 21.05 0.67 16.76
CA ASP A 54 21.18 0.01 15.46
C ASP A 54 20.67 0.85 14.28
N GLY A 55 20.21 2.07 14.54
CA GLY A 55 19.79 3.05 13.54
C GLY A 55 18.33 2.95 13.11
N GLN A 56 17.51 2.10 13.75
CA GLN A 56 16.08 2.03 13.43
C GLN A 56 15.33 3.20 14.07
N TYR A 57 14.57 3.93 13.25
CA TYR A 57 13.64 4.93 13.72
C TYR A 57 12.23 4.34 13.80
N ASN A 58 11.60 4.46 14.96
CA ASN A 58 10.33 3.85 15.26
C ASN A 58 9.31 4.88 15.77
N MET A 59 8.06 4.74 15.36
CA MET A 59 6.93 5.52 15.83
C MET A 59 5.78 4.56 16.14
N PHE A 60 5.37 4.49 17.41
CA PHE A 60 4.29 3.63 17.88
C PHE A 60 3.30 4.45 18.68
N VAL A 61 2.02 4.29 18.37
CA VAL A 61 0.93 4.98 19.07
C VAL A 61 -0.20 3.96 19.23
N ASP A 62 -0.82 3.92 20.41
CA ASP A 62 -1.87 2.95 20.71
C ASP A 62 -3.15 3.16 19.90
N ASP A 63 -3.45 4.43 19.58
CA ASP A 63 -4.61 4.82 18.79
C ASP A 63 -4.17 5.30 17.38
N THR A 64 -4.52 6.52 17.00
CA THR A 64 -4.45 6.96 15.60
C THR A 64 -3.27 7.90 15.34
N ILE A 65 -2.46 7.57 14.33
CA ILE A 65 -1.46 8.49 13.76
C ILE A 65 -2.09 9.19 12.54
N THR A 66 -2.11 10.53 12.56
CA THR A 66 -2.55 11.36 11.42
C THR A 66 -1.38 12.17 10.88
N ILE A 67 -1.03 11.95 9.61
CA ILE A 67 0.01 12.70 8.91
C ILE A 67 -0.65 13.60 7.87
N SER A 68 -0.61 14.91 8.11
CA SER A 68 -1.12 15.92 7.18
C SER A 68 -0.04 16.95 6.88
N GLY A 69 0.17 17.23 5.60
CA GLY A 69 1.13 18.23 5.14
C GLY A 69 0.45 19.35 4.36
N GLY A 70 1.03 20.55 4.41
CA GLY A 70 0.64 21.63 3.51
C GLY A 70 -0.63 22.39 3.89
N ASN A 71 -1.00 22.44 5.17
CA ASN A 71 -2.18 23.18 5.67
C ASN A 71 -2.26 24.64 5.17
N THR A 72 -1.12 25.27 4.88
CA THR A 72 -1.03 26.64 4.33
C THR A 72 -0.32 26.70 2.97
N LYS A 73 0.11 25.55 2.43
CA LYS A 73 0.91 25.48 1.21
C LYS A 73 -0.01 25.48 -0.02
N LYS A 74 0.34 26.29 -1.02
CA LYS A 74 -0.51 26.51 -2.21
C LYS A 74 -0.41 25.40 -3.26
N ALA A 75 0.75 24.76 -3.41
CA ALA A 75 0.97 23.71 -4.41
C ALA A 75 2.21 22.86 -4.09
N GLY A 76 2.26 21.64 -4.64
CA GLY A 76 3.40 20.72 -4.57
C GLY A 76 3.18 19.53 -3.65
N CYS A 77 4.16 18.64 -3.57
CA CYS A 77 4.11 17.47 -2.69
C CYS A 77 4.12 17.92 -1.21
N CYS A 78 3.17 17.41 -0.44
CA CYS A 78 2.99 17.75 0.98
C CYS A 78 3.45 16.61 1.90
N VAL A 79 3.32 15.37 1.46
CA VAL A 79 3.78 14.16 2.16
C VAL A 79 4.44 13.28 1.11
N ASN A 80 5.68 12.89 1.36
CA ASN A 80 6.47 12.05 0.47
C ASN A 80 7.09 10.90 1.26
N ILE A 81 6.92 9.67 0.79
CA ILE A 81 7.44 8.46 1.43
C ILE A 81 8.34 7.78 0.39
N ILE A 82 9.64 7.69 0.69
CA ILE A 82 10.65 7.20 -0.25
C ILE A 82 11.55 6.16 0.42
N GLY A 83 11.66 4.98 -0.18
CA GLY A 83 12.72 4.01 0.09
C GLY A 83 13.87 4.20 -0.91
N LYS A 84 14.93 4.93 -0.52
CA LYS A 84 15.99 5.31 -1.48
C LYS A 84 16.83 4.11 -1.95
N ASN A 85 17.09 3.16 -1.06
CA ASN A 85 17.92 1.98 -1.29
C ASN A 85 17.19 0.70 -0.85
N GLY A 86 15.87 0.67 -0.97
CA GLY A 86 15.05 -0.43 -0.49
C GLY A 86 13.57 -0.17 -0.74
N ASP A 87 12.73 -0.98 -0.11
CA ASP A 87 11.30 -0.99 -0.38
C ASP A 87 10.50 -0.08 0.55
N VAL A 88 9.31 0.31 0.09
CA VAL A 88 8.27 0.90 0.94
C VAL A 88 7.15 -0.12 1.07
N THR A 89 6.94 -0.64 2.27
CA THR A 89 5.91 -1.63 2.55
C THR A 89 4.77 -1.00 3.36
N ILE A 90 3.53 -1.15 2.87
CA ILE A 90 2.32 -0.72 3.58
C ILE A 90 1.51 -1.99 3.88
N THR A 91 1.25 -2.27 5.15
CA THR A 91 0.57 -3.50 5.57
C THR A 91 -0.49 -3.17 6.62
N ALA A 92 -1.69 -3.69 6.40
CA ALA A 92 -2.76 -3.67 7.39
C ALA A 92 -2.87 -5.08 8.02
N MET A 93 -2.76 -5.15 9.35
CA MET A 93 -2.81 -6.40 10.12
C MET A 93 -4.23 -6.67 10.64
N ASN A 94 -4.50 -7.87 11.14
CA ASN A 94 -5.75 -8.24 11.84
C ASN A 94 -7.04 -7.89 11.07
N ASN A 95 -7.10 -8.21 9.77
CA ASN A 95 -8.20 -7.88 8.86
C ASN A 95 -8.38 -6.37 8.63
N GLY A 96 -7.33 -5.57 8.79
CA GLY A 96 -7.36 -4.16 8.42
C GLY A 96 -7.42 -3.96 6.91
N ASP A 97 -8.04 -2.85 6.51
CA ASP A 97 -8.19 -2.45 5.11
C ASP A 97 -7.25 -1.28 4.77
N ILE A 98 -6.72 -1.28 3.54
CA ILE A 98 -6.00 -0.14 2.98
C ILE A 98 -6.93 0.56 1.98
N LEU A 99 -7.23 1.83 2.22
CA LEU A 99 -8.08 2.63 1.36
C LEU A 99 -7.29 3.80 0.74
N ILE A 100 -7.22 3.82 -0.60
CA ILE A 100 -6.61 4.91 -1.36
C ILE A 100 -7.71 5.68 -2.08
N LYS A 101 -7.90 6.96 -1.74
CA LYS A 101 -8.91 7.85 -2.33
C LYS A 101 -8.28 9.16 -2.77
N ALA A 102 -8.49 9.54 -4.03
CA ALA A 102 -8.12 10.83 -4.59
C ALA A 102 -8.96 11.10 -5.85
N SER A 103 -8.90 12.33 -6.38
CA SER A 103 -9.50 12.64 -7.69
C SER A 103 -8.80 11.89 -8.83
N ASN A 104 -7.47 11.74 -8.75
CA ASN A 104 -6.66 10.98 -9.69
C ASN A 104 -5.64 10.15 -8.92
N ILE A 105 -5.43 8.89 -9.33
CA ILE A 105 -4.43 7.97 -8.77
C ILE A 105 -3.63 7.39 -9.95
N THR A 106 -2.31 7.50 -9.90
CA THR A 106 -1.39 6.90 -10.87
C THR A 106 -0.55 5.85 -10.16
N VAL A 107 -0.49 4.65 -10.71
CA VAL A 107 0.38 3.57 -10.25
C VAL A 107 1.25 3.15 -11.43
N GLU A 108 2.55 3.29 -11.27
CA GLU A 108 3.55 3.05 -12.33
C GLU A 108 4.69 2.21 -11.77
N ALA A 109 5.22 1.32 -12.60
CA ALA A 109 6.36 0.50 -12.28
C ALA A 109 7.20 0.31 -13.56
N ASP A 110 8.52 0.48 -13.44
CA ASP A 110 9.44 0.38 -14.59
C ASP A 110 9.48 -1.01 -15.21
N ASN A 111 9.34 -2.05 -14.37
CA ASN A 111 9.45 -3.43 -14.79
C ASN A 111 8.10 -4.14 -14.78
N ASN A 112 7.50 -4.33 -13.60
CA ASN A 112 6.30 -5.15 -13.43
C ASN A 112 5.35 -4.55 -12.39
N LEU A 113 4.06 -4.59 -12.70
CA LEU A 113 2.96 -4.34 -11.75
C LEU A 113 2.21 -5.66 -11.51
N VAL A 114 2.21 -6.16 -10.28
CA VAL A 114 1.52 -7.40 -9.90
C VAL A 114 0.41 -7.10 -8.90
N VAL A 115 -0.84 -7.46 -9.26
CA VAL A 115 -2.01 -7.34 -8.38
C VAL A 115 -2.56 -8.75 -8.16
N SER A 116 -2.54 -9.20 -6.90
CA SER A 116 -2.96 -10.55 -6.52
C SER A 116 -4.00 -10.49 -5.39
N SER A 117 -5.03 -11.32 -5.50
CA SER A 117 -6.08 -11.48 -4.49
C SER A 117 -6.43 -12.96 -4.38
N ARG A 118 -6.67 -13.44 -3.15
CA ARG A 118 -7.08 -14.84 -2.92
C ARG A 118 -8.50 -15.15 -3.38
N LYS A 119 -9.36 -14.12 -3.43
CA LYS A 119 -10.77 -14.27 -3.81
C LYS A 119 -11.02 -13.52 -5.11
N ASN A 120 -11.43 -12.27 -5.01
CA ASN A 120 -11.89 -11.49 -6.14
C ASN A 120 -11.00 -10.26 -6.33
N LEU A 121 -10.82 -9.87 -7.59
CA LEU A 121 -10.35 -8.56 -8.02
C LEU A 121 -11.46 -7.93 -8.85
N THR A 122 -11.98 -6.78 -8.41
CA THR A 122 -13.06 -6.07 -9.10
C THR A 122 -12.54 -4.75 -9.65
N LEU A 123 -12.61 -4.57 -10.97
CA LEU A 123 -12.32 -3.31 -11.66
C LEU A 123 -13.61 -2.77 -12.25
N SER A 124 -14.02 -1.58 -11.85
CA SER A 124 -15.25 -0.95 -12.35
C SER A 124 -14.98 0.49 -12.76
N GLY A 125 -15.37 0.81 -14.00
CA GLY A 125 -15.40 2.17 -14.53
C GLY A 125 -16.83 2.49 -14.95
N LYS A 126 -17.29 3.72 -14.72
CA LYS A 126 -18.61 4.16 -15.20
C LYS A 126 -18.68 4.32 -16.73
N ASN A 127 -17.53 4.55 -17.37
CA ASN A 127 -17.43 4.77 -18.81
C ASN A 127 -16.71 3.59 -19.49
N SER A 128 -15.43 3.41 -19.20
CA SER A 128 -14.59 2.41 -19.87
C SER A 128 -13.40 1.99 -19.01
N ILE A 129 -12.84 0.82 -19.33
CA ILE A 129 -11.56 0.31 -18.84
C ILE A 129 -10.73 0.01 -20.09
N TYR A 130 -9.51 0.55 -20.17
CA TYR A 130 -8.60 0.34 -21.28
C TYR A 130 -7.44 -0.56 -20.85
N LEU A 131 -7.19 -1.60 -21.62
CA LEU A 131 -6.03 -2.49 -21.49
C LEU A 131 -5.26 -2.44 -22.81
N ASP A 132 -4.27 -1.57 -22.88
CA ASP A 132 -3.44 -1.39 -24.07
C ASP A 132 -2.20 -2.27 -23.96
N THR A 133 -2.30 -3.49 -24.48
CA THR A 133 -1.21 -4.46 -24.51
C THR A 133 -1.30 -5.29 -25.79
N PRO A 134 -0.16 -5.63 -26.43
CA PRO A 134 -0.17 -6.51 -27.60
C PRO A 134 -0.71 -7.90 -27.30
N ASN A 135 -0.61 -8.35 -26.05
CA ASN A 135 -1.08 -9.66 -25.62
C ASN A 135 -1.86 -9.54 -24.31
N LEU A 136 -3.10 -10.04 -24.32
CA LEU A 136 -3.92 -10.24 -23.13
C LEU A 136 -4.31 -11.71 -23.06
N ASN A 137 -3.72 -12.45 -22.13
CA ASN A 137 -4.08 -13.84 -21.89
C ASN A 137 -5.03 -13.93 -20.70
N THR A 138 -6.15 -14.61 -20.87
CA THR A 138 -7.11 -14.90 -19.81
C THR A 138 -7.47 -16.38 -19.84
N ASN A 139 -7.65 -16.97 -18.66
CA ASN A 139 -8.27 -18.28 -18.53
C ASN A 139 -9.66 -18.09 -17.91
N ALA A 140 -10.60 -17.60 -18.70
CA ALA A 140 -11.97 -17.38 -18.28
C ALA A 140 -12.84 -18.57 -18.72
N LEU A 141 -13.46 -19.27 -17.76
CA LEU A 141 -14.41 -20.35 -18.03
C LEU A 141 -15.77 -19.82 -18.54
N THR A 142 -16.05 -18.54 -18.30
CA THR A 142 -17.30 -17.87 -18.69
C THR A 142 -17.07 -16.37 -18.90
N GLY A 143 -17.61 -15.81 -19.99
CA GLY A 143 -17.56 -14.38 -20.31
C GLY A 143 -16.99 -14.06 -21.70
N ASN A 144 -17.66 -13.18 -22.44
CA ASN A 144 -17.21 -12.68 -23.75
C ASN A 144 -16.07 -11.66 -23.56
N LEU A 145 -14.86 -12.09 -23.23
CA LEU A 145 -13.70 -11.19 -23.30
C LEU A 145 -13.28 -10.93 -24.77
N ALA A 146 -13.56 -11.88 -25.66
CA ALA A 146 -13.31 -11.76 -27.08
C ALA A 146 -14.63 -11.48 -27.83
N PRO A 147 -14.71 -10.45 -28.70
CA PRO A 147 -15.87 -10.21 -29.54
C PRO A 147 -16.24 -11.47 -30.34
N ARG A 148 -17.53 -11.71 -30.56
CA ARG A 148 -18.05 -12.90 -31.26
C ARG A 148 -17.47 -13.10 -32.68
N GLY A 149 -16.72 -12.15 -33.24
CA GLY A 149 -16.05 -12.24 -34.55
C GLY A 149 -14.68 -12.94 -34.57
N VAL A 150 -14.06 -13.23 -33.42
CA VAL A 150 -12.76 -13.95 -33.35
C VAL A 150 -12.87 -15.34 -32.75
N THR A 151 -14.08 -15.78 -32.38
CA THR A 151 -14.31 -17.15 -31.93
C THR A 151 -14.08 -18.13 -33.09
N PHE A 152 -13.59 -19.33 -32.77
CA PHE A 152 -13.36 -20.38 -33.77
C PHE A 152 -14.59 -20.63 -34.66
N GLY A 153 -15.79 -20.61 -34.06
CA GLY A 153 -17.06 -20.72 -34.79
C GLY A 153 -17.28 -19.59 -35.79
N ALA A 154 -17.02 -18.33 -35.41
CA ALA A 154 -17.16 -17.22 -36.35
C ALA A 154 -16.14 -17.24 -37.48
N ARG A 155 -14.91 -17.69 -37.24
CA ARG A 155 -13.87 -17.82 -38.28
C ARG A 155 -14.11 -18.99 -39.23
N THR A 156 -14.59 -20.12 -38.72
CA THR A 156 -14.81 -21.34 -39.51
C THR A 156 -16.08 -21.26 -40.36
N PHE A 157 -17.09 -20.51 -39.90
CA PHE A 157 -18.36 -20.32 -40.63
C PHE A 157 -18.46 -19.00 -41.39
N ALA A 158 -17.39 -18.18 -41.41
CA ALA A 158 -17.32 -16.99 -42.23
C ALA A 158 -17.48 -17.34 -43.73
N GLY A 159 -18.47 -16.75 -44.40
CA GLY A 159 -18.76 -16.99 -45.82
C GLY A 159 -19.53 -18.27 -46.13
N THR A 160 -19.93 -19.05 -45.10
CA THR A 160 -20.80 -20.22 -45.28
C THR A 160 -22.27 -19.81 -45.30
N LYS A 161 -23.13 -20.59 -45.98
CA LYS A 161 -24.59 -20.36 -45.98
C LYS A 161 -25.29 -20.80 -44.68
N VAL A 162 -24.53 -21.04 -43.62
CA VAL A 162 -25.08 -21.47 -42.33
C VAL A 162 -25.70 -20.24 -41.66
N GLY A 163 -27.02 -20.30 -41.41
CA GLY A 163 -27.74 -19.19 -40.81
C GLY A 163 -27.14 -18.80 -39.47
N GLN A 164 -27.03 -17.48 -39.19
CA GLN A 164 -26.45 -16.97 -37.95
C GLN A 164 -27.11 -17.55 -36.69
N ASN A 165 -28.39 -17.94 -36.77
CA ASN A 165 -29.11 -18.61 -35.69
C ASN A 165 -28.54 -20.00 -35.34
N VAL A 166 -28.05 -20.75 -36.33
CA VAL A 166 -27.45 -22.08 -36.12
C VAL A 166 -26.08 -21.95 -35.48
N ILE A 167 -25.27 -20.98 -35.93
CA ILE A 167 -23.96 -20.68 -35.36
C ILE A 167 -24.11 -20.14 -33.93
N ALA A 168 -25.11 -19.29 -33.71
CA ALA A 168 -25.42 -18.77 -32.38
C ALA A 168 -25.80 -19.90 -31.41
N ASN A 169 -26.62 -20.87 -31.83
CA ASN A 169 -27.05 -21.98 -30.98
C ASN A 169 -25.99 -23.08 -30.80
N ALA A 170 -25.13 -23.32 -31.79
CA ALA A 170 -24.08 -24.33 -31.71
C ALA A 170 -22.90 -23.89 -30.83
N PHE A 171 -22.66 -22.58 -30.72
CA PHE A 171 -21.55 -22.00 -29.96
C PHE A 171 -22.01 -21.15 -28.76
N SER A 172 -23.30 -21.13 -28.41
CA SER A 172 -23.82 -20.50 -27.18
C SER A 172 -23.70 -21.38 -25.93
N GLY A 173 -22.91 -22.46 -25.99
CA GLY A 173 -22.63 -23.34 -24.85
C GLY A 173 -21.75 -22.70 -23.78
N GLY A 174 -22.26 -21.67 -23.12
CA GLY A 174 -21.73 -21.10 -21.87
C GLY A 174 -22.75 -21.12 -20.73
N GLY A 175 -23.78 -21.95 -20.83
CA GLY A 175 -24.74 -22.22 -19.77
C GLY A 175 -24.70 -23.69 -19.37
N PHE A 176 -23.85 -24.03 -18.42
CA PHE A 176 -23.92 -25.29 -17.68
C PHE A 176 -23.65 -25.00 -16.20
N GLY A 177 -24.64 -25.31 -15.35
CA GLY A 177 -24.50 -25.52 -13.90
C GLY A 177 -24.25 -24.28 -13.06
#